data_AF-A0A7V9UI76-F1
#
_entry.id   AF-A0A7V9UI76-F1
#
_cell.length_a   1.000
_cell.length_b   1.000
_cell.length_c   1.000
_cell.angle_alpha   90.00
_cell.angle_beta   90.00
_cell.angle_gamma   90.00
#
_symmetry.space_group_name_H-M   'P 1'
#
loop_
_entity.id
_entity.type
_entity.pdbx_description
1 polymer ?
#
loop_
_entity_poly.entity_id
_entity_poly.type
_entity_poly.pdbx_seq_one_letter_code
_entity_poly.pdbx_strand_id
1 'polypeptide(L)'
;RLVDKCHGITEAIAVAQERSTDSDRYIRHAALELFHRLVEKGHGITEAIAVAQERSTDSDRNVLHAALELFHRLVDRGHGITEAIAGAQELSHDSKFFVKWNVLLLLNKLVTQGYGILEAITIAQELESNSNLREIFLKTLWETLKEQRRYWQLNQNVNPDFQLYLEAFKKMCLTLELPCVLDEEGI
;
A
#
# COMPACT_ATOMS: atom_id res chain seq x y z
N ARG A 1 -32.20 3.40 -21.35
CA ARG A 1 -32.28 2.88 -19.96
C ARG A 1 -30.93 3.07 -19.27
N LEU A 2 -30.70 4.25 -18.70
CA LEU A 2 -29.52 4.55 -17.87
C LEU A 2 -29.83 4.25 -16.39
N VAL A 3 -31.08 4.48 -15.98
CA VAL A 3 -31.59 4.24 -14.61
C VAL A 3 -31.39 2.79 -14.16
N ASP A 4 -31.72 1.80 -15.00
CA ASP A 4 -31.57 0.37 -14.66
C ASP A 4 -30.11 -0.07 -14.47
N LYS A 5 -29.15 0.54 -15.19
CA LYS A 5 -27.71 0.24 -15.04
C LYS A 5 -27.14 0.87 -13.77
N CYS A 6 -27.56 2.10 -13.44
CA CYS A 6 -27.14 2.75 -12.20
C CYS A 6 -27.70 2.05 -10.97
N HIS A 7 -28.96 1.59 -11.01
CA HIS A 7 -29.59 0.86 -9.92
C HIS A 7 -28.83 -0.44 -9.58
N GLY A 8 -28.50 -1.24 -10.60
CA GLY A 8 -27.74 -2.48 -10.39
C GLY A 8 -26.31 -2.27 -9.88
N ILE A 9 -25.67 -1.13 -10.17
CA ILE A 9 -24.36 -0.78 -9.60
C ILE A 9 -24.48 -0.44 -8.12
N THR A 10 -25.47 0.37 -7.74
CA THR A 10 -25.71 0.72 -6.33
C THR A 10 -26.04 -0.53 -5.50
N GLU A 11 -26.87 -1.42 -6.01
CA GLU A 11 -27.15 -2.71 -5.35
C GLU A 11 -25.89 -3.57 -5.21
N ALA A 12 -25.06 -3.66 -6.26
CA ALA A 12 -23.82 -4.42 -6.21
C ALA A 12 -22.84 -3.88 -5.15
N ILE A 13 -22.71 -2.55 -5.03
CA ILE A 13 -21.89 -1.91 -3.98
C ILE A 13 -22.45 -2.25 -2.60
N ALA A 14 -23.75 -2.09 -2.40
CA ALA A 14 -24.40 -2.38 -1.12
C ALA A 14 -24.23 -3.85 -0.70
N VAL A 15 -24.43 -4.77 -1.63
CA VAL A 15 -24.23 -6.21 -1.39
C VAL A 15 -22.76 -6.52 -1.07
N ALA A 16 -21.81 -5.94 -1.81
CA ALA A 16 -20.39 -6.13 -1.52
C ALA A 16 -20.05 -5.65 -0.11
N GLN A 17 -20.53 -4.47 0.28
CA GLN A 17 -20.28 -3.90 1.60
C GLN A 17 -20.94 -4.70 2.74
N GLU A 18 -22.18 -5.16 2.56
CA GLU A 18 -22.85 -6.02 3.53
C GLU A 18 -22.06 -7.33 3.72
N ARG A 19 -21.71 -7.97 2.60
CA ARG A 19 -21.08 -9.30 2.59
C ARG A 19 -19.62 -9.30 2.99
N SER A 20 -18.93 -8.17 2.95
CA SER A 20 -17.56 -8.06 3.48
C SER A 20 -17.47 -8.26 5.00
N THR A 21 -18.60 -8.19 5.70
CA THR A 21 -18.68 -8.43 7.17
C THR A 21 -19.22 -9.81 7.55
N ASP A 22 -19.50 -10.67 6.56
CA ASP A 22 -20.08 -12.00 6.80
C ASP A 22 -19.15 -12.88 7.66
N SER A 23 -19.74 -13.75 8.48
CA SER A 23 -18.99 -14.72 9.28
C SER A 23 -18.20 -15.73 8.41
N ASP A 24 -18.70 -16.06 7.22
CA ASP A 24 -18.03 -16.97 6.30
C ASP A 24 -16.93 -16.24 5.51
N ARG A 25 -15.69 -16.75 5.65
CA ARG A 25 -14.52 -16.22 4.93
C ARG A 25 -14.68 -16.22 3.41
N TYR A 26 -15.38 -17.20 2.84
CA TYR A 26 -15.58 -17.30 1.39
C TYR A 26 -16.53 -16.21 0.91
N ILE A 27 -17.52 -15.85 1.73
CA ILE A 27 -18.44 -14.74 1.43
C ILE A 27 -17.69 -13.41 1.51
N ARG A 28 -16.88 -13.18 2.57
CA ARG A 28 -16.04 -11.98 2.67
C ARG A 28 -15.06 -11.86 1.50
N HIS A 29 -14.41 -12.95 1.12
CA HIS A 29 -13.52 -12.96 -0.04
C HIS A 29 -14.27 -12.65 -1.34
N ALA A 30 -15.45 -13.27 -1.57
CA ALA A 30 -16.27 -12.97 -2.75
C ALA A 30 -16.75 -11.50 -2.79
N ALA A 31 -16.99 -10.89 -1.63
CA ALA A 31 -17.31 -9.47 -1.53
C ALA A 31 -16.14 -8.58 -1.97
N LEU A 32 -14.91 -8.90 -1.56
CA LEU A 32 -13.70 -8.22 -2.03
C LEU A 32 -13.50 -8.38 -3.54
N GLU A 33 -13.73 -9.57 -4.08
CA GLU A 33 -13.70 -9.82 -5.54
C GLU A 33 -14.76 -9.00 -6.30
N LEU A 34 -15.93 -8.79 -5.70
CA LEU A 34 -16.95 -7.91 -6.27
C LEU A 34 -16.48 -6.45 -6.26
N PHE A 35 -15.88 -5.97 -5.18
CA PHE A 35 -15.28 -4.64 -5.13
C PHE A 35 -14.15 -4.48 -6.15
N HIS A 36 -13.29 -5.48 -6.33
CA HIS A 36 -12.29 -5.50 -7.39
C HIS A 36 -12.93 -5.18 -8.74
N ARG A 37 -13.98 -5.93 -9.10
CA ARG A 37 -14.72 -5.76 -10.36
C ARG A 37 -15.38 -4.38 -10.51
N LEU A 38 -15.88 -3.83 -9.41
CA LEU A 38 -16.51 -2.49 -9.38
C LEU A 38 -15.45 -1.39 -9.58
N VAL A 39 -14.32 -1.50 -8.88
CA VAL A 39 -13.19 -0.57 -9.00
C VAL A 39 -12.61 -0.58 -10.42
N GLU A 40 -12.59 -1.73 -11.13
CA GLU A 40 -12.10 -1.74 -12.54
C GLU A 40 -12.92 -0.82 -13.43
N LYS A 41 -14.20 -0.68 -13.10
CA LYS A 41 -15.18 0.11 -13.83
C LYS A 41 -15.33 1.52 -13.26
N GLY A 42 -14.57 1.88 -12.23
CA GLY A 42 -14.61 3.20 -11.60
C GLY A 42 -15.83 3.40 -10.68
N HIS A 43 -16.35 2.32 -10.08
CA HIS A 43 -17.50 2.38 -9.18
C HIS A 43 -17.14 1.93 -7.76
N GLY A 44 -17.88 2.44 -6.77
CA GLY A 44 -17.74 2.01 -5.38
C GLY A 44 -16.37 2.27 -4.77
N ILE A 45 -15.66 3.30 -5.23
CA ILE A 45 -14.26 3.55 -4.85
C ILE A 45 -14.16 3.83 -3.34
N THR A 46 -15.02 4.69 -2.81
CA THR A 46 -15.04 5.05 -1.38
C THR A 46 -15.35 3.85 -0.50
N GLU A 47 -16.34 3.05 -0.89
CA GLU A 47 -16.75 1.84 -0.19
C GLU A 47 -15.66 0.76 -0.26
N ALA A 48 -15.02 0.59 -1.42
CA ALA A 48 -13.92 -0.34 -1.62
C ALA A 48 -12.70 0.02 -0.74
N ILE A 49 -12.39 1.31 -0.60
CA ILE A 49 -11.32 1.78 0.30
C ILE A 49 -11.63 1.39 1.74
N ALA A 50 -12.84 1.69 2.22
CA ALA A 50 -13.25 1.39 3.59
C ALA A 50 -13.17 -0.12 3.88
N VAL A 51 -13.67 -0.94 2.95
CA VAL A 51 -13.65 -2.40 3.09
C VAL A 51 -12.23 -2.97 3.00
N ALA A 52 -11.39 -2.46 2.10
CA ALA A 52 -9.99 -2.86 2.02
C ALA A 52 -9.24 -2.55 3.32
N GLN A 53 -9.48 -1.37 3.91
CA GLN A 53 -8.90 -0.98 5.20
C GLN A 53 -9.33 -1.94 6.30
N GLU A 54 -10.64 -2.16 6.45
CA GLU A 54 -11.18 -3.01 7.50
C GLU A 54 -10.69 -4.47 7.39
N ARG A 55 -10.62 -5.01 6.17
CA ARG A 55 -10.26 -6.41 5.92
C ARG A 55 -8.76 -6.67 5.81
N SER A 56 -7.93 -5.64 5.79
CA SER A 56 -6.46 -5.77 5.80
C SER A 56 -5.89 -6.40 7.08
N THR A 57 -6.71 -6.52 8.13
CA THR A 57 -6.40 -7.20 9.40
C THR A 57 -7.15 -8.53 9.60
N ASP A 58 -7.88 -9.00 8.59
CA ASP A 58 -8.74 -10.18 8.72
C ASP A 58 -7.95 -11.40 9.24
N SER A 59 -8.61 -12.20 10.07
CA SER A 59 -8.00 -13.40 10.64
C SER A 59 -7.78 -14.49 9.60
N ASP A 60 -8.58 -14.49 8.53
CA ASP A 60 -8.37 -15.37 7.39
C ASP A 60 -7.38 -14.76 6.39
N ARG A 61 -6.33 -15.54 6.07
CA ARG A 61 -5.24 -15.08 5.20
C ARG A 61 -5.68 -14.75 3.78
N ASN A 62 -6.70 -15.44 3.25
CA ASN A 62 -7.16 -15.20 1.88
C ASN A 62 -8.01 -13.93 1.80
N VAL A 63 -8.81 -13.65 2.84
CA VAL A 63 -9.57 -12.40 2.94
C VAL A 63 -8.61 -11.21 3.10
N LEU A 64 -7.64 -11.34 4.00
CA LEU A 64 -6.59 -10.34 4.19
C LEU A 64 -5.83 -10.05 2.90
N HIS A 65 -5.41 -11.10 2.18
CA HIS A 65 -4.70 -10.94 0.92
C HIS A 65 -5.55 -10.22 -0.14
N ALA A 66 -6.80 -10.62 -0.31
CA ALA A 66 -7.72 -9.98 -1.26
C ALA A 66 -7.98 -8.50 -0.93
N ALA A 67 -8.03 -8.13 0.36
CA ALA A 67 -8.18 -6.75 0.80
C ALA A 67 -6.98 -5.89 0.42
N LEU A 68 -5.77 -6.43 0.53
CA LEU A 68 -4.54 -5.76 0.15
C LEU A 68 -4.39 -5.64 -1.37
N GLU A 69 -4.78 -6.67 -2.12
CA GLU A 69 -4.86 -6.58 -3.58
C GLU A 69 -5.85 -5.49 -4.01
N LEU A 70 -6.99 -5.38 -3.32
CA LEU A 70 -7.96 -4.32 -3.58
C LEU A 70 -7.34 -2.94 -3.34
N PHE A 71 -6.56 -2.76 -2.28
CA PHE A 71 -5.78 -1.55 -2.05
C PHE A 71 -4.77 -1.24 -3.14
N HIS A 72 -3.95 -2.22 -3.56
CA HIS A 72 -3.00 -2.03 -4.66
C HIS A 72 -3.71 -1.53 -5.91
N ARG A 73 -4.88 -2.08 -6.18
CA ARG A 73 -5.68 -1.77 -7.35
C ARG A 73 -6.32 -0.39 -7.29
N LEU A 74 -6.73 0.05 -6.10
CA LEU A 74 -7.18 1.42 -5.85
C LEU A 74 -6.05 2.42 -6.07
N VAL A 75 -4.87 2.14 -5.50
CA VAL A 75 -3.66 2.96 -5.65
C VAL A 75 -3.23 3.04 -7.13
N ASP A 76 -3.28 1.93 -7.88
CA ASP A 76 -3.03 1.92 -9.33
C ASP A 76 -3.92 2.85 -10.15
N ARG A 77 -5.08 3.21 -9.60
CA ARG A 77 -6.01 4.16 -10.24
C ARG A 77 -5.96 5.55 -9.62
N GLY A 78 -5.01 5.81 -8.72
CA GLY A 78 -4.86 7.08 -8.03
C GLY A 78 -5.91 7.32 -6.95
N HIS A 79 -6.53 6.26 -6.42
CA HIS A 79 -7.55 6.33 -5.38
C HIS A 79 -7.04 5.74 -4.06
N GLY A 80 -7.56 6.26 -2.94
CA GLY A 80 -7.28 5.69 -1.62
C GLY A 80 -5.83 5.81 -1.16
N ILE A 81 -5.06 6.75 -1.71
CA ILE A 81 -3.62 6.91 -1.41
C ILE A 81 -3.43 7.24 0.08
N THR A 82 -4.18 8.22 0.60
CA THR A 82 -4.08 8.63 2.01
C THR A 82 -4.51 7.50 2.94
N GLU A 83 -5.57 6.80 2.60
CA GLU A 83 -6.10 5.67 3.38
C GLU A 83 -5.17 4.46 3.31
N ALA A 84 -4.52 4.21 2.17
CA ALA A 84 -3.50 3.17 2.03
C ALA A 84 -2.25 3.48 2.88
N ILE A 85 -1.83 4.75 2.93
CA ILE A 85 -0.73 5.19 3.82
C ILE A 85 -1.13 5.00 5.28
N ALA A 86 -2.32 5.46 5.68
CA ALA A 86 -2.81 5.32 7.05
C ALA A 86 -2.94 3.84 7.47
N GLY A 87 -3.49 3.00 6.60
CA GLY A 87 -3.57 1.56 6.83
C GLY A 87 -2.20 0.90 6.92
N ALA A 88 -1.25 1.28 6.07
CA ALA A 88 0.12 0.79 6.15
C ALA A 88 0.79 1.16 7.49
N GLN A 89 0.58 2.39 7.99
CA GLN A 89 1.07 2.81 9.30
C GLN A 89 0.48 1.97 10.42
N GLU A 90 -0.85 1.84 10.48
CA GLU A 90 -1.55 1.06 11.50
C GLU A 90 -1.08 -0.41 11.54
N LEU A 91 -0.95 -1.02 10.37
CA LEU A 91 -0.58 -2.43 10.21
C LEU A 91 0.90 -2.72 10.40
N SER A 92 1.77 -1.70 10.28
CA SER A 92 3.22 -1.89 10.38
C SER A 92 3.67 -2.42 11.74
N HIS A 93 2.85 -2.20 12.78
CA HIS A 93 3.08 -2.68 14.14
C HIS A 93 2.40 -4.02 14.45
N ASP A 94 1.75 -4.68 13.47
CA ASP A 94 1.11 -5.99 13.71
C ASP A 94 2.17 -7.05 14.08
N SER A 95 1.82 -7.92 15.02
CA SER A 95 2.68 -9.03 15.46
C SER A 95 2.94 -10.08 14.37
N LYS A 96 2.07 -10.20 13.37
CA LYS A 96 2.12 -11.23 12.33
C LYS A 96 3.07 -10.81 11.21
N PHE A 97 4.11 -11.60 11.00
CA PHE A 97 5.08 -11.43 9.91
C PHE A 97 4.41 -11.18 8.54
N PHE A 98 3.36 -11.94 8.20
CA PHE A 98 2.70 -11.82 6.89
C PHE A 98 1.97 -10.48 6.72
N VAL A 99 1.42 -9.92 7.79
CA VAL A 99 0.79 -8.59 7.76
C VAL A 99 1.86 -7.54 7.49
N LYS A 100 2.95 -7.57 8.27
CA LYS A 100 4.13 -6.70 8.07
C LYS A 100 4.68 -6.81 6.65
N TRP A 101 4.87 -8.01 6.10
CA TRP A 101 5.33 -8.22 4.72
C TRP A 101 4.43 -7.52 3.70
N ASN A 102 3.12 -7.64 3.87
CA ASN A 102 2.18 -7.02 2.95
C ASN A 102 2.14 -5.49 3.06
N VAL A 103 2.35 -4.94 4.25
CA VAL A 103 2.56 -3.50 4.44
C VAL A 103 3.76 -3.03 3.61
N LEU A 104 4.85 -3.81 3.58
CA LEU A 104 6.01 -3.48 2.75
C LEU A 104 5.65 -3.43 1.26
N LEU A 105 4.85 -4.39 0.78
CA LEU A 105 4.40 -4.42 -0.62
C LEU A 105 3.54 -3.20 -0.96
N LEU A 106 2.62 -2.82 -0.08
CA LEU A 106 1.76 -1.65 -0.26
C LEU A 106 2.57 -0.34 -0.24
N LEU A 107 3.51 -0.19 0.69
CA LEU A 107 4.40 0.96 0.74
C LEU A 107 5.28 1.04 -0.49
N ASN A 108 5.85 -0.08 -0.94
CA ASN A 108 6.64 -0.10 -2.17
C ASN A 108 5.79 0.35 -3.38
N LYS A 109 4.55 -0.12 -3.46
CA LYS A 109 3.61 0.31 -4.51
C LYS A 109 3.36 1.81 -4.50
N LEU A 110 3.11 2.39 -3.32
CA LEU A 110 2.90 3.83 -3.12
C LEU A 110 4.14 4.63 -3.52
N VAL A 111 5.32 4.23 -3.04
CA VAL A 111 6.59 4.89 -3.34
C VAL A 111 6.94 4.82 -4.83
N THR A 112 6.64 3.71 -5.49
CA THR A 112 6.83 3.54 -6.95
C THR A 112 5.94 4.50 -7.76
N GLN A 113 4.89 5.05 -7.16
CA GLN A 113 4.06 6.07 -7.77
C GLN A 113 4.38 7.49 -7.26
N GLY A 114 5.40 7.62 -6.41
CA GLY A 114 5.82 8.90 -5.83
C GLY A 114 5.00 9.33 -4.61
N TYR A 115 4.21 8.42 -4.02
CA TYR A 115 3.39 8.70 -2.83
C TYR A 115 3.99 8.10 -1.57
N GLY A 116 3.72 8.74 -0.42
CA GLY A 116 3.99 8.13 0.89
C GLY A 116 5.47 7.89 1.22
N ILE A 117 6.40 8.61 0.58
CA ILE A 117 7.84 8.33 0.67
C ILE A 117 8.37 8.58 2.08
N LEU A 118 7.99 9.70 2.69
CA LEU A 118 8.40 10.01 4.07
C LEU A 118 7.80 9.03 5.07
N GLU A 119 6.55 8.64 4.85
CA GLU A 119 5.84 7.66 5.67
C GLU A 119 6.47 6.28 5.56
N ALA A 120 6.90 5.85 4.37
CA ALA A 120 7.65 4.62 4.18
C ALA A 120 9.00 4.65 4.93
N ILE A 121 9.70 5.79 4.92
CA ILE A 121 10.94 5.99 5.69
C ILE A 121 10.66 5.88 7.19
N THR A 122 9.65 6.58 7.70
CA THR A 122 9.28 6.54 9.13
C THR A 122 8.92 5.14 9.57
N ILE A 123 8.07 4.43 8.81
CA ILE A 123 7.71 3.04 9.11
C ILE A 123 8.96 2.16 9.14
N ALA A 124 9.89 2.33 8.18
CA ALA A 124 11.13 1.56 8.15
C ALA A 124 11.99 1.77 9.42
N GLN A 125 12.00 2.98 9.98
CA GLN A 125 12.70 3.29 11.24
C GLN A 125 12.10 2.55 12.43
N GLU A 126 10.78 2.45 12.46
CA GLU A 126 10.02 1.87 13.57
C GLU A 126 9.99 0.34 13.54
N LEU A 127 10.33 -0.28 12.41
CA LEU A 127 10.48 -1.73 12.33
C LEU A 127 11.57 -2.24 13.28
N GLU A 128 11.26 -3.34 13.96
CA GLU A 128 12.11 -3.94 14.99
C GLU A 128 13.54 -4.23 14.50
N SER A 129 14.51 -3.90 15.35
CA SER A 129 15.92 -3.81 14.96
C SER A 129 16.60 -5.10 14.53
N ASN A 130 16.04 -6.25 14.87
CA ASN A 130 16.59 -7.57 14.50
C ASN A 130 15.75 -8.31 13.46
N SER A 131 14.85 -7.62 12.77
CA SER A 131 14.05 -8.25 11.72
C SER A 131 14.78 -8.21 10.39
N ASN A 132 14.99 -9.38 9.76
CA ASN A 132 15.37 -9.46 8.34
C ASN A 132 14.43 -8.64 7.45
N LEU A 133 13.18 -8.46 7.89
CA LEU A 133 12.18 -7.61 7.25
C LEU A 133 12.64 -6.16 7.11
N ARG A 134 13.23 -5.55 8.15
CA ARG A 134 13.69 -4.16 8.09
C ARG A 134 14.77 -3.99 7.04
N GLU A 135 15.77 -4.87 7.01
CA GLU A 135 16.84 -4.79 6.02
C GLU A 135 16.32 -4.99 4.60
N ILE A 136 15.46 -6.00 4.38
CA ILE A 136 14.81 -6.24 3.08
C ILE A 136 14.00 -5.01 2.65
N PHE A 137 13.23 -4.43 3.57
CA PHE A 137 12.41 -3.27 3.28
C PHE A 137 13.25 -2.06 2.91
N LEU A 138 14.28 -1.77 3.70
CA LEU A 138 15.20 -0.66 3.46
C LEU A 138 15.90 -0.80 2.11
N LYS A 139 16.40 -1.99 1.77
CA LYS A 139 16.99 -2.24 0.45
C LYS A 139 15.98 -2.02 -0.68
N THR A 140 14.77 -2.54 -0.52
CA THR A 140 13.70 -2.37 -1.52
C THR A 140 13.37 -0.88 -1.70
N LEU A 141 13.21 -0.14 -0.60
CA LEU A 141 12.92 1.29 -0.61
C LEU A 141 14.05 2.08 -1.28
N TRP A 142 15.32 1.74 -1.00
CA TRP A 142 16.48 2.35 -1.66
C TRP A 142 16.46 2.14 -3.18
N GLU A 143 16.24 0.91 -3.63
CA GLU A 143 16.15 0.60 -5.07
C GLU A 143 15.01 1.37 -5.74
N THR A 144 13.82 1.40 -5.12
CA THR A 144 12.67 2.14 -5.65
C THR A 144 12.97 3.64 -5.73
N LEU A 145 13.63 4.23 -4.73
CA LEU A 145 14.05 5.63 -4.77
C LEU A 145 15.04 5.89 -5.91
N LYS A 146 16.03 5.02 -6.12
CA LYS A 146 16.96 5.14 -7.26
C LYS A 146 16.24 5.06 -8.61
N GLU A 147 15.27 4.16 -8.76
CA GLU A 147 14.46 4.05 -9.98
C GLU A 147 13.64 5.32 -10.22
N GLN A 148 12.99 5.87 -9.19
CA GLN A 148 12.28 7.15 -9.27
C GLN A 148 13.20 8.28 -9.70
N ARG A 149 14.40 8.37 -9.11
CA ARG A 149 15.42 9.36 -9.51
C ARG A 149 15.72 9.28 -11.00
N ARG A 150 16.02 8.08 -11.50
CA ARG A 150 16.37 7.82 -12.89
C ARG A 150 15.22 8.20 -13.81
N TYR A 151 14.00 7.80 -13.47
CA TYR A 151 12.79 8.14 -14.22
C TYR A 151 12.57 9.66 -14.31
N TRP A 152 12.73 10.40 -13.22
CA TRP A 152 12.54 11.85 -13.22
C TRP A 152 13.64 12.63 -13.93
N GLN A 153 14.88 12.16 -13.84
CA GLN A 153 16.01 12.74 -14.59
C GLN A 153 15.80 12.60 -16.10
N LEU A 154 15.29 11.46 -16.57
CA LEU A 154 15.03 11.21 -17.99
C LEU A 154 13.85 12.04 -18.52
N ASN A 155 12.82 12.25 -17.70
CA ASN A 155 11.59 12.93 -18.12
C ASN A 155 11.57 14.44 -17.84
N GLN A 156 12.66 15.02 -17.34
CA GLN A 156 12.77 16.44 -16.94
C GLN A 156 11.65 16.91 -15.99
N ASN A 157 11.04 15.98 -15.25
CA ASN A 157 9.95 16.23 -14.32
C ASN A 157 10.42 15.86 -12.92
N VAL A 158 11.32 16.69 -12.38
CA VAL A 158 11.93 16.46 -11.08
C VAL A 158 10.93 16.82 -9.99
N ASN A 159 10.53 15.85 -9.17
CA ASN A 159 9.82 16.15 -7.93
C ASN A 159 10.73 17.03 -7.05
N PRO A 160 10.32 18.25 -6.70
CA PRO A 160 11.18 19.20 -5.96
C PRO A 160 11.59 18.66 -4.59
N ASP A 161 10.80 17.76 -4.01
CA ASP A 161 11.04 17.19 -2.68
C ASP A 161 11.93 15.94 -2.73
N PHE A 162 12.33 15.47 -3.91
CA PHE A 162 13.05 14.21 -4.02
C PHE A 162 14.41 14.20 -3.30
N GLN A 163 15.13 15.33 -3.34
CA GLN A 163 16.40 15.45 -2.60
C GLN A 163 16.16 15.37 -1.09
N LEU A 164 15.06 15.94 -0.60
CA LEU A 164 14.68 15.82 0.81
C LEU A 164 14.46 14.35 1.19
N TYR A 165 13.82 13.57 0.32
CA TYR A 165 13.58 12.13 0.56
C TYR A 165 14.87 11.32 0.59
N LEU A 166 15.79 11.56 -0.35
CA LEU A 166 17.10 10.89 -0.37
C LEU A 166 17.90 11.19 0.89
N GLU A 167 17.97 12.46 1.31
CA GLU A 167 18.71 12.85 2.51
C GLU A 167 18.05 12.29 3.78
N ALA A 168 16.71 12.25 3.85
CA ALA A 168 16.01 11.61 4.95
C ALA A 168 16.31 10.11 5.03
N PHE A 169 16.33 9.42 3.89
CA PHE A 169 16.65 7.99 3.82
C PHE A 169 18.11 7.70 4.22
N LYS A 170 19.08 8.48 3.69
CA LYS A 170 20.50 8.33 4.06
C LYS A 170 20.72 8.56 5.55
N LYS A 171 20.16 9.65 6.10
CA LYS A 171 20.24 9.97 7.53
C LYS A 171 19.67 8.84 8.39
N MET A 172 18.55 8.26 7.97
CA MET A 172 17.98 7.08 8.62
C MET A 172 18.98 5.91 8.62
N CYS A 173 19.49 5.50 7.46
CA CYS A 173 20.40 4.36 7.36
C CYS A 173 21.65 4.54 8.24
N LEU A 174 22.20 5.75 8.30
CA LEU A 174 23.32 6.08 9.19
C LEU A 174 22.93 5.98 10.68
N THR A 175 21.74 6.48 11.04
CA THR A 175 21.23 6.43 12.44
C THR A 175 20.98 5.00 12.90
N LEU A 176 20.55 4.12 11.99
CA LEU A 176 20.31 2.70 12.28
C LEU A 176 21.57 1.83 12.20
N GLU A 177 22.74 2.42 11.94
CA GLU A 177 24.01 1.69 11.71
C GLU A 177 23.90 0.66 10.57
N LEU A 178 23.10 0.98 9.54
CA LEU A 178 22.88 0.15 8.35
C LEU A 178 23.42 0.84 7.08
N PRO A 179 24.69 1.28 7.03
CA PRO A 179 25.25 1.87 5.82
C PRO A 179 25.32 0.86 4.67
N CYS A 180 25.30 -0.45 4.95
CA CYS A 180 25.30 -1.52 3.94
C CYS A 180 24.04 -1.56 3.06
N VAL A 181 22.98 -0.85 3.46
CA VAL A 181 21.79 -0.64 2.62
C VAL A 181 22.10 0.32 1.48
N LEU A 182 23.03 1.25 1.70
CA LEU A 182 23.48 2.23 0.73
C LEU A 182 24.62 1.62 -0.10
N ASP A 183 24.56 1.79 -1.42
CA ASP A 183 25.67 1.52 -2.34
C ASP A 183 26.56 2.76 -2.48
N GLU A 184 27.54 2.71 -3.39
CA GLU A 184 28.45 3.85 -3.66
C GLU A 184 27.71 5.12 -4.12
N GLU A 185 26.49 5.02 -4.65
CA GLU A 185 25.66 6.19 -5.01
C GLU A 185 24.99 6.84 -3.77
N GLY A 186 24.97 6.12 -2.64
CA GLY A 186 24.31 6.50 -1.40
C GLY A 186 25.23 6.99 -0.28
N ILE A 187 26.51 6.60 -0.29
CA ILE A 187 27.59 7.00 0.65
C ILE A 187 28.29 8.28 0.15
#